data_AF-A0A2P4Y4S3-F1
#
_entry.id   AF-A0A2P4Y4S3-F1
#
_cell.length_a   1.000
_cell.length_b   1.000
_cell.length_c   1.000
_cell.angle_alpha   90.00
_cell.angle_beta   90.00
_cell.angle_gamma   90.00
#
_symmetry.space_group_name_H-M   'P 1'
#
loop_
_entity.id
_entity.type
_entity.pdbx_description
1 polymer ?
#
loop_
_entity_poly.entity_id
_entity_poly.type
_entity_poly.pdbx_seq_one_letter_code
_entity_poly.pdbx_strand_id
1 'polypeptide(L)'
;MPVTAFYSDKDRFSHKYTADPSQNMRLIAKKSGDSEDESDYKGQYRIWPGLLLLFMLVVGSTFLITKGAMNTYEASTARAMEYEQHVAGKRSIKDGKTDDNIIISDDGQVGNPKSYETSVTCEMPDYQSKNGQIVAVAANGTEVPIQIKGVNWFGMETSLAVPFGLWENADNGTTAYEIAAFLARNNFNAVRLPVSVENVLDNNPPQKGVINLSSNRAINGTDFISTLQTLIKSLAYRDILKWDPKAREGIFLGYEAW
;
A
#
# COMPACT_ATOMS: atom_id res chain seq x y z
N MET A 1 -52.88 18.83 -59.29
CA MET A 1 -53.07 18.66 -60.76
C MET A 1 -53.76 19.91 -61.26
N PRO A 2 -53.43 20.46 -62.45
CA PRO A 2 -53.37 19.66 -63.69
C PRO A 2 -52.23 20.18 -64.62
N VAL A 3 -51.95 19.79 -65.86
CA VAL A 3 -52.44 18.84 -66.85
C VAL A 3 -51.17 18.37 -67.58
N THR A 4 -51.00 17.06 -67.76
CA THR A 4 -50.15 16.47 -68.80
C THR A 4 -50.71 16.78 -70.18
N ALA A 5 -49.94 17.41 -71.07
CA ALA A 5 -50.28 17.51 -72.48
C ALA A 5 -49.30 16.65 -73.30
N PHE A 6 -49.82 15.54 -73.81
CA PHE A 6 -49.25 14.83 -74.95
C PHE A 6 -49.53 15.64 -76.21
N TYR A 7 -48.53 15.91 -77.03
CA TYR A 7 -48.74 16.02 -78.47
C TYR A 7 -47.53 15.52 -79.25
N SER A 8 -47.82 14.61 -80.17
CA SER A 8 -46.95 13.95 -81.12
C SER A 8 -46.82 14.85 -82.35
N ASP A 9 -45.60 15.12 -82.82
CA ASP A 9 -45.40 15.56 -84.20
C ASP A 9 -44.27 14.77 -84.86
N LYS A 10 -44.56 14.34 -86.09
CA LYS A 10 -43.82 13.38 -86.89
C LYS A 10 -42.99 14.13 -87.93
N ASP A 11 -41.85 13.53 -88.23
CA ASP A 11 -41.10 13.60 -89.48
C ASP A 11 -40.47 14.94 -89.87
N ARG A 12 -39.12 15.00 -89.84
CA ARG A 12 -38.34 15.07 -91.10
C ARG A 12 -36.82 15.05 -90.94
N PHE A 13 -36.20 14.31 -91.87
CA PHE A 13 -34.83 14.40 -92.40
C PHE A 13 -33.67 13.67 -91.71
N SER A 14 -33.57 12.39 -92.08
CA SER A 14 -32.42 11.71 -92.72
C SER A 14 -31.02 12.29 -92.46
N HIS A 15 -30.26 11.60 -91.61
CA HIS A 15 -28.80 11.60 -91.67
C HIS A 15 -28.28 10.19 -91.98
N LYS A 16 -27.55 10.12 -93.09
CA LYS A 16 -26.97 8.92 -93.71
C LYS A 16 -25.98 8.22 -92.77
N TYR A 17 -26.11 6.91 -92.62
CA TYR A 17 -25.03 6.04 -92.18
C TYR A 17 -24.34 5.41 -93.39
N THR A 18 -23.08 5.74 -93.58
CA THR A 18 -22.08 4.91 -94.29
C THR A 18 -20.72 5.31 -93.75
N ALA A 19 -20.16 4.51 -92.85
CA ALA A 19 -18.79 4.63 -92.38
C ALA A 19 -18.14 3.25 -92.41
N ASP A 20 -17.40 2.98 -93.47
CA ASP A 20 -16.11 2.27 -93.51
C ASP A 20 -15.56 2.41 -94.96
N PRO A 21 -14.25 2.32 -95.26
CA PRO A 21 -13.22 1.64 -94.48
C PRO A 21 -11.87 2.33 -94.32
N SER A 22 -11.16 1.92 -93.27
CA SER A 22 -9.69 1.83 -93.20
C SER A 22 -8.85 3.12 -93.13
N GLN A 23 -7.75 3.01 -92.37
CA GLN A 23 -6.76 4.04 -92.01
C GLN A 23 -7.28 4.97 -90.89
N ASN A 24 -6.71 5.03 -89.67
CA ASN A 24 -5.31 4.93 -89.28
C ASN A 24 -5.25 4.65 -87.76
N MET A 25 -5.24 3.38 -87.35
CA MET A 25 -4.74 3.00 -86.03
C MET A 25 -3.25 2.74 -86.16
N ARG A 26 -2.43 3.77 -85.91
CA ARG A 26 -0.98 3.62 -85.81
C ARG A 26 -0.67 3.05 -84.43
N LEU A 27 -0.61 1.71 -84.34
CA LEU A 27 -0.05 1.03 -83.17
C LEU A 27 1.46 1.31 -83.15
N ILE A 28 1.89 2.18 -82.24
CA ILE A 28 3.31 2.34 -81.92
C ILE A 28 3.65 1.20 -80.96
N ALA A 29 4.24 0.13 -81.48
CA ALA A 29 4.87 -0.88 -80.66
C ALA A 29 6.04 -0.23 -79.91
N LYS A 30 5.90 -0.05 -78.59
CA LYS A 30 7.01 0.35 -77.72
C LYS A 30 8.09 -0.72 -77.86
N LYS A 31 9.29 -0.30 -78.28
CA LYS A 31 10.49 -1.14 -78.41
C LYS A 31 10.70 -1.89 -77.08
N SER A 32 10.88 -3.21 -77.17
CA SER A 32 11.30 -4.05 -76.05
C SER A 32 12.71 -3.63 -75.62
N GLY A 33 12.78 -2.93 -74.49
CA GLY A 33 14.01 -2.40 -73.92
C GLY A 33 13.72 -1.92 -72.52
N ASP A 34 14.46 -2.50 -71.58
CA ASP A 34 14.49 -2.31 -70.13
C ASP A 34 13.40 -3.05 -69.33
N SER A 35 13.87 -4.03 -68.57
CA SER A 35 13.16 -4.67 -67.46
C SER A 35 12.79 -3.59 -66.45
N GLU A 36 11.50 -3.39 -66.21
CA GLU A 36 11.01 -2.54 -65.14
C GLU A 36 11.56 -3.09 -63.81
N ASP A 37 12.46 -2.34 -63.17
CA ASP A 37 13.04 -2.70 -61.88
C ASP A 37 12.04 -2.36 -60.78
N GLU A 38 11.99 -3.15 -59.70
CA GLU A 38 11.00 -3.02 -58.62
C GLU A 38 11.02 -1.61 -57.96
N SER A 39 12.12 -0.87 -58.16
CA SER A 39 12.33 0.50 -57.71
C SER A 39 11.60 1.60 -58.53
N ASP A 40 11.10 1.32 -59.73
CA ASP A 40 10.34 2.28 -60.55
C ASP A 40 8.87 2.41 -60.09
N TYR A 41 8.37 1.45 -59.31
CA TYR A 41 7.12 1.55 -58.57
C TYR A 41 7.31 2.41 -57.30
N LYS A 42 7.45 3.73 -57.47
CA LYS A 42 7.20 4.67 -56.36
C LYS A 42 5.71 4.78 -56.14
N GLY A 43 5.15 3.78 -55.46
CA GLY A 43 3.77 3.78 -54.99
C GLY A 43 3.51 5.06 -54.20
N GLN A 44 2.66 5.94 -54.75
CA GLN A 44 2.21 7.13 -54.06
C GLN A 44 1.53 6.67 -52.77
N TYR A 45 2.09 6.99 -51.60
CA TYR A 45 1.51 6.61 -50.31
C TYR A 45 0.07 7.10 -50.27
N ARG A 46 -0.87 6.18 -50.48
CA ARG A 46 -2.31 6.48 -50.51
C ARG A 46 -2.81 6.47 -49.09
N ILE A 47 -2.41 7.49 -48.34
CA ILE A 47 -2.84 7.69 -46.97
C ILE A 47 -4.29 8.18 -47.06
N TRP A 48 -5.23 7.27 -46.84
CA TRP A 48 -6.64 7.64 -46.80
C TRP A 48 -6.82 8.61 -45.62
N PRO A 49 -7.27 9.86 -45.84
CA PRO A 49 -7.35 10.86 -44.77
C PRO A 49 -8.22 10.40 -43.60
N GLY A 50 -9.21 9.55 -43.85
CA GLY A 50 -10.02 8.90 -42.82
C GLY A 50 -9.24 7.92 -41.93
N LEU A 51 -8.23 7.23 -42.46
CA LEU A 51 -7.41 6.26 -41.71
C LEU A 51 -6.38 6.97 -40.82
N LEU A 52 -5.83 8.10 -41.29
CA LEU A 52 -5.01 9.00 -40.47
C LEU A 52 -5.82 9.62 -39.32
N LEU A 53 -7.05 10.08 -39.61
CA LEU A 53 -7.96 10.62 -38.60
C LEU A 53 -8.34 9.55 -37.57
N LEU A 54 -8.64 8.33 -38.02
CA LEU A 54 -8.96 7.22 -37.12
C LEU A 54 -7.77 6.87 -36.22
N PHE A 55 -6.54 6.85 -36.76
CA PHE A 55 -5.34 6.63 -35.96
C PHE A 55 -5.13 7.73 -34.90
N MET A 56 -5.26 9.01 -35.29
CA MET A 56 -5.22 10.15 -34.36
C MET A 56 -6.28 10.04 -33.26
N LEU A 57 -7.51 9.64 -33.60
CA LEU A 57 -8.59 9.46 -32.62
C LEU A 57 -8.30 8.32 -31.66
N VAL A 58 -7.78 7.18 -32.13
CA VAL A 58 -7.43 6.05 -31.26
C VAL A 58 -6.30 6.44 -30.31
N VAL A 59 -5.21 7.01 -30.82
CA VAL A 59 -4.07 7.45 -30.00
C VAL A 59 -4.50 8.53 -28.99
N GLY A 60 -5.28 9.53 -29.43
CA GLY A 60 -5.81 10.57 -28.56
C GLY A 60 -6.74 10.01 -27.48
N SER A 61 -7.61 9.06 -27.83
CA SER A 61 -8.51 8.41 -26.88
C SER A 61 -7.75 7.59 -25.86
N THR A 62 -6.77 6.78 -26.28
CA THR A 62 -5.92 5.99 -25.37
C THR A 62 -5.14 6.89 -24.42
N PHE A 63 -4.60 8.02 -24.90
CA PHE A 63 -3.91 9.00 -24.07
C PHE A 63 -4.84 9.64 -23.02
N LEU A 64 -6.06 10.03 -23.42
CA LEU A 64 -7.03 10.62 -22.49
C LEU A 64 -7.50 9.62 -21.43
N ILE A 65 -7.76 8.36 -21.82
CA ILE A 65 -8.18 7.30 -20.89
C ILE A 65 -7.06 7.01 -19.89
N THR A 66 -5.82 6.85 -20.35
CA THR A 66 -4.68 6.56 -19.47
C THR A 66 -4.41 7.71 -18.50
N LYS A 67 -4.42 8.96 -18.97
CA LYS A 67 -4.28 10.14 -18.10
C LYS A 67 -5.43 10.25 -17.09
N GLY A 68 -6.67 10.01 -17.54
CA GLY A 68 -7.84 9.98 -16.67
C GLY A 68 -7.73 8.89 -15.60
N ALA A 69 -7.34 7.68 -15.99
CA ALA A 69 -7.14 6.55 -15.09
C ALA A 69 -6.07 6.85 -14.04
N MET A 70 -4.90 7.37 -14.45
CA MET A 70 -3.82 7.76 -13.53
C MET A 70 -4.28 8.81 -12.52
N ASN A 71 -4.95 9.88 -12.97
CA ASN A 71 -5.45 10.93 -12.08
C ASN A 71 -6.51 10.39 -11.10
N THR A 72 -7.43 9.52 -11.56
CA THR A 72 -8.41 8.90 -10.67
C THR A 72 -7.77 7.94 -9.67
N TYR A 73 -6.73 7.22 -10.08
CA TYR A 73 -5.97 6.33 -9.22
C TYR A 73 -5.22 7.11 -8.13
N GLU A 74 -4.48 8.16 -8.52
CA GLU A 74 -3.81 9.08 -7.59
C GLU A 74 -4.80 9.73 -6.61
N ALA A 75 -5.95 10.22 -7.10
CA ALA A 75 -6.98 10.78 -6.22
C ALA A 75 -7.64 9.73 -5.30
N SER A 76 -7.73 8.47 -5.73
CA SER A 76 -8.27 7.39 -4.90
C SER A 76 -7.29 6.97 -3.80
N THR A 77 -6.01 6.86 -4.14
CA THR A 77 -4.94 6.52 -3.20
C THR A 77 -4.72 7.63 -2.17
N ALA A 78 -4.76 8.90 -2.58
CA ALA A 78 -4.70 10.03 -1.66
C ALA A 78 -5.84 10.02 -0.63
N ARG A 79 -7.08 9.78 -1.06
CA ARG A 79 -8.24 9.68 -0.15
C ARG A 79 -8.14 8.50 0.81
N ALA A 80 -7.65 7.35 0.32
CA ALA A 80 -7.41 6.19 1.17
C ALA A 80 -6.38 6.50 2.26
N MET A 81 -5.25 7.13 1.89
CA MET A 81 -4.24 7.53 2.87
C MET A 81 -4.76 8.57 3.87
N GLU A 82 -5.54 9.56 3.42
CA GLU A 82 -6.13 10.57 4.31
C GLU A 82 -7.09 9.93 5.33
N TYR A 83 -7.91 8.98 4.88
CA TYR A 83 -8.77 8.20 5.77
C TYR A 83 -7.95 7.41 6.80
N GLU A 84 -6.89 6.72 6.38
CA GLU A 84 -6.04 5.94 7.29
C GLU A 84 -5.30 6.83 8.29
N GLN A 85 -4.82 8.00 7.87
CA GLN A 85 -4.25 9.00 8.78
C GLN A 85 -5.27 9.50 9.80
N HIS A 86 -6.52 9.73 9.38
CA HIS A 86 -7.58 10.15 10.28
C HIS A 86 -7.94 9.05 11.30
N VAL A 87 -8.00 7.79 10.85
CA VAL A 87 -8.24 6.62 11.73
C VAL A 87 -7.07 6.43 12.70
N ALA A 88 -5.83 6.52 12.24
CA ALA A 88 -4.65 6.48 13.10
C ALA A 88 -4.68 7.62 14.15
N GLY A 89 -5.04 8.83 13.73
CA GLY A 89 -5.21 9.97 14.64
C GLY A 89 -6.30 9.74 15.70
N LYS A 90 -7.39 9.04 15.38
CA LYS A 90 -8.42 8.65 16.37
C LYS A 90 -7.92 7.64 17.39
N ARG A 91 -7.08 6.71 16.97
CA ARG A 91 -6.46 5.70 17.86
C ARG A 91 -5.36 6.27 18.75
N SER A 92 -4.74 7.37 18.29
CA SER A 92 -3.61 8.01 18.95
C SER A 92 -3.94 8.50 20.36
N ILE A 93 -3.01 8.30 21.29
CA ILE A 93 -3.13 8.82 22.65
C ILE A 93 -2.77 10.30 22.62
N LYS A 94 -3.72 11.16 23.00
CA LYS A 94 -3.56 12.63 23.01
C LYS A 94 -2.63 13.08 24.14
N ASP A 95 -1.34 13.06 23.88
CA ASP A 95 -0.27 13.45 24.81
C ASP A 95 0.38 14.81 24.46
N GLY A 96 -0.09 15.46 23.40
CA GLY A 96 0.44 16.75 22.93
C GLY A 96 1.77 16.65 22.18
N LYS A 97 2.23 15.44 21.84
CA LYS A 97 3.46 15.21 21.06
C LYS A 97 3.14 14.63 19.69
N THR A 98 4.03 14.86 18.73
CA THR A 98 3.96 14.24 17.40
C THR A 98 4.79 12.97 17.37
N ASP A 99 4.37 12.00 16.54
CA ASP A 99 5.14 10.78 16.27
C ASP A 99 5.73 10.88 14.88
N ASP A 100 7.05 11.07 14.81
CA ASP A 100 7.76 11.18 13.52
C ASP A 100 8.02 9.79 12.89
N ASN A 101 7.78 8.71 13.64
CA ASN A 101 8.08 7.33 13.24
C ASN A 101 6.80 6.50 13.04
N ILE A 102 5.73 7.12 12.51
CA ILE A 102 4.51 6.40 12.18
C ILE A 102 4.75 5.50 10.96
N ILE A 103 4.52 4.20 11.14
CA ILE A 103 4.66 3.24 10.06
C ILE A 103 3.43 3.23 9.15
N ILE A 104 3.69 2.99 7.88
CA ILE A 104 2.67 2.72 6.87
C ILE A 104 2.93 1.30 6.38
N SER A 105 1.94 0.43 6.56
CA SER A 105 2.03 -0.95 6.10
C SER A 105 1.98 -1.04 4.58
N ASP A 106 2.38 -2.17 4.02
CA ASP A 106 2.33 -2.49 2.59
C ASP A 106 0.93 -2.34 1.96
N ASP A 107 -0.13 -2.48 2.77
CA ASP A 107 -1.53 -2.29 2.38
C ASP A 107 -2.08 -0.88 2.66
N GLY A 108 -1.21 0.08 2.99
CA GLY A 108 -1.57 1.48 3.22
C GLY A 108 -2.14 1.79 4.61
N GLN A 109 -2.26 0.80 5.50
CA GLN A 109 -2.71 1.02 6.87
C GLN A 109 -1.66 1.76 7.69
N VAL A 110 -2.07 2.85 8.32
CA VAL A 110 -1.21 3.73 9.12
C VAL A 110 -1.26 3.30 10.59
N GLY A 111 -0.10 3.03 11.19
CA GLY A 111 0.01 2.69 12.62
C GLY A 111 -0.63 1.35 13.03
N ASN A 112 -0.82 0.42 12.10
CA ASN A 112 -1.37 -0.91 12.34
C ASN A 112 -0.59 -1.98 11.55
N PRO A 113 0.60 -2.38 12.03
CA PRO A 113 1.43 -3.36 11.34
C PRO A 113 0.78 -4.75 11.26
N LYS A 114 1.18 -5.54 10.26
CA LYS A 114 0.84 -6.97 10.18
C LYS A 114 1.75 -7.86 11.02
N SER A 115 2.98 -7.41 11.27
CA SER A 115 3.95 -8.09 12.13
C SER A 115 4.86 -7.08 12.83
N TYR A 116 5.33 -7.45 14.02
CA TYR A 116 6.37 -6.71 14.75
C TYR A 116 7.73 -7.34 14.45
N GLU A 117 8.21 -7.16 13.21
CA GLU A 117 9.56 -7.57 12.84
C GLU A 117 10.57 -6.57 13.42
N THR A 118 11.44 -7.06 14.31
CA THR A 118 12.48 -6.25 14.94
C THR A 118 13.85 -6.77 14.53
N SER A 119 14.76 -5.87 14.14
CA SER A 119 16.20 -6.20 14.01
C SER A 119 16.90 -6.33 15.38
N VAL A 120 16.18 -6.08 16.47
CA VAL A 120 16.66 -6.24 17.84
C VAL A 120 16.97 -7.72 18.08
N THR A 121 18.24 -8.01 18.36
CA THR A 121 18.66 -9.34 18.80
C THR A 121 18.32 -9.49 20.28
N CYS A 122 17.54 -10.51 20.64
CA CYS A 122 17.23 -10.79 22.03
C CYS A 122 18.50 -11.26 22.77
N GLU A 123 19.11 -10.35 23.51
CA GLU A 123 20.08 -10.68 24.54
C GLU A 123 19.40 -10.54 25.90
N MET A 124 19.70 -11.45 26.84
CA MET A 124 19.28 -11.32 28.23
C MET A 124 20.44 -10.68 29.00
N PRO A 125 20.40 -9.38 29.32
CA PRO A 125 21.49 -8.74 30.03
C PRO A 125 21.54 -9.23 31.47
N ASP A 126 22.74 -9.31 32.03
CA ASP A 126 22.91 -9.61 33.44
C ASP A 126 22.71 -8.33 34.26
N TYR A 127 21.73 -8.34 35.16
CA TYR A 127 21.38 -7.19 35.99
C TYR A 127 21.98 -7.32 37.38
N GLN A 128 22.93 -6.43 37.66
CA GLN A 128 23.64 -6.42 38.93
C GLN A 128 23.35 -5.13 39.70
N SER A 129 23.24 -5.25 41.03
CA SER A 129 23.19 -4.09 41.91
C SER A 129 24.61 -3.75 42.37
N LYS A 130 25.12 -2.58 41.95
CA LYS A 130 26.46 -2.09 42.32
C LYS A 130 26.35 -0.65 42.80
N ASN A 131 26.91 -0.35 43.97
CA ASN A 131 26.96 1.01 44.53
C ASN A 131 25.60 1.73 44.58
N GLY A 132 24.51 0.99 44.84
CA GLY A 132 23.15 1.55 44.89
C GLY A 132 22.53 1.87 43.52
N GLN A 133 23.14 1.39 42.43
CA GLN A 133 22.62 1.51 41.07
C GLN A 133 22.39 0.12 40.46
N ILE A 134 21.41 0.03 39.57
CA ILE A 134 21.23 -1.13 38.71
C ILE A 134 22.18 -0.97 37.52
N VAL A 135 23.00 -1.98 37.28
CA VAL A 135 23.98 -2.03 36.20
C VAL A 135 23.64 -3.22 35.31
N ALA A 136 23.54 -2.97 34.01
CA ALA A 136 23.44 -4.01 33.01
C ALA A 136 24.83 -4.40 32.52
N VAL A 137 25.15 -5.68 32.62
CA VAL A 137 26.42 -6.24 32.17
C VAL A 137 26.16 -7.02 30.89
N ALA A 138 26.76 -6.55 29.80
CA ALA A 138 26.69 -7.22 28.50
C ALA A 138 27.59 -8.47 28.47
N ALA A 139 27.35 -9.38 27.53
CA ALA A 139 28.18 -10.59 27.38
C ALA A 139 29.69 -10.29 27.19
N ASN A 140 30.04 -9.11 26.66
CA ASN A 140 31.43 -8.66 26.51
C ASN A 140 32.05 -8.03 27.78
N GLY A 141 31.30 -8.00 28.89
CA GLY A 141 31.73 -7.41 30.17
C GLY A 141 31.55 -5.89 30.29
N THR A 142 30.94 -5.23 29.29
CA THR A 142 30.63 -3.79 29.37
C THR A 142 29.54 -3.55 30.39
N GLU A 143 29.78 -2.63 31.32
CA GLU A 143 28.86 -2.27 32.38
C GLU A 143 28.20 -0.92 32.07
N VAL A 144 26.87 -0.89 32.03
CA VAL A 144 26.10 0.33 31.80
C VAL A 144 25.12 0.53 32.97
N PRO A 145 25.25 1.62 33.74
CA PRO A 145 24.26 1.94 34.75
C PRO A 145 22.95 2.35 34.07
N ILE A 146 21.84 1.82 34.56
CA ILE A 146 20.51 2.09 34.02
C ILE A 146 19.63 2.80 35.03
N GLN A 147 18.71 3.63 34.52
CA GLN A 147 17.62 4.20 35.29
C GLN A 147 16.29 3.71 34.70
N ILE A 148 15.35 3.34 35.57
CA ILE A 148 14.06 2.79 35.15
C ILE A 148 13.01 3.89 35.23
N LYS A 149 12.53 4.33 34.08
CA LYS A 149 11.29 5.08 33.93
C LYS A 149 10.25 4.12 33.37
N GLY A 150 9.58 3.43 34.29
CA GLY A 150 8.64 2.36 33.96
C GLY A 150 7.17 2.78 34.05
N VAL A 151 6.33 2.01 33.36
CA VAL A 151 4.88 1.97 33.59
C VAL A 151 4.43 0.56 33.99
N ASN A 152 3.29 0.45 34.65
CA ASN A 152 2.60 -0.83 34.81
C ASN A 152 1.49 -0.93 33.77
N TRP A 153 1.41 -2.05 33.06
CA TRP A 153 0.31 -2.32 32.13
C TRP A 153 -0.44 -3.57 32.58
N PHE A 154 -1.53 -3.32 33.32
CA PHE A 154 -2.34 -4.33 33.99
C PHE A 154 -3.37 -4.99 33.05
N GLY A 155 -3.84 -6.17 33.42
CA GLY A 155 -4.93 -6.92 32.78
C GLY A 155 -4.58 -8.38 32.50
N MET A 156 -3.31 -8.70 32.25
CA MET A 156 -2.87 -10.07 31.92
C MET A 156 -2.92 -11.04 33.11
N GLU A 157 -2.90 -10.50 34.33
CA GLU A 157 -3.12 -11.21 35.58
C GLU A 157 -4.58 -11.60 35.81
N THR A 158 -5.51 -11.04 35.03
CA THR A 158 -6.94 -11.34 35.16
C THR A 158 -7.37 -12.52 34.27
N SER A 159 -8.62 -12.95 34.42
CA SER A 159 -9.24 -13.95 33.53
C SER A 159 -9.34 -13.50 32.06
N LEU A 160 -9.14 -12.21 31.75
CA LEU A 160 -9.09 -11.75 30.35
C LEU A 160 -7.78 -12.14 29.66
N ALA A 161 -6.73 -12.44 30.42
CA ALA A 161 -5.44 -12.94 29.92
C ALA A 161 -4.76 -12.01 28.89
N VAL A 162 -5.08 -10.71 28.90
CA VAL A 162 -4.52 -9.68 28.02
C VAL A 162 -4.41 -8.34 28.78
N PRO A 163 -3.47 -7.44 28.46
CA PRO A 163 -3.48 -6.12 29.05
C PRO A 163 -4.73 -5.34 28.63
N PHE A 164 -5.20 -4.48 29.52
CA PHE A 164 -6.36 -3.66 29.25
C PHE A 164 -6.09 -2.60 28.18
N GLY A 165 -7.13 -2.29 27.41
CA GLY A 165 -7.13 -1.25 26.38
C GLY A 165 -7.08 -1.76 24.94
N LEU A 166 -6.81 -3.05 24.68
CA LEU A 166 -6.64 -3.58 23.31
C LEU A 166 -7.94 -3.84 22.53
N TRP A 167 -9.10 -3.53 23.12
CA TRP A 167 -10.44 -3.67 22.53
C TRP A 167 -10.88 -2.45 21.71
N GLU A 168 -9.93 -1.76 21.08
CA GLU A 168 -10.16 -0.51 20.36
C GLU A 168 -11.46 -0.51 19.55
N ASN A 169 -12.26 0.52 19.73
CA ASN A 169 -13.54 0.73 19.06
C ASN A 169 -13.80 2.23 18.93
N ALA A 170 -15.00 2.61 18.49
CA ALA A 170 -15.36 4.01 18.25
C ALA A 170 -15.29 4.90 19.51
N ASP A 171 -15.47 4.31 20.69
CA ASP A 171 -15.59 5.04 21.95
C ASP A 171 -14.36 4.88 22.85
N ASN A 172 -13.77 3.67 22.90
CA ASN A 172 -12.78 3.27 23.89
C ASN A 172 -11.68 2.36 23.32
N GLY A 173 -10.57 2.30 24.05
CA GLY A 173 -9.43 1.43 23.75
C GLY A 173 -8.47 2.04 22.74
N THR A 174 -7.37 1.34 22.51
CA THR A 174 -6.30 1.72 21.60
C THR A 174 -5.56 0.45 21.14
N THR A 175 -4.42 0.61 20.46
CA THR A 175 -3.64 -0.50 19.94
C THR A 175 -2.34 -0.67 20.72
N ALA A 176 -1.78 -1.88 20.71
CA ALA A 176 -0.48 -2.16 21.31
C ALA A 176 0.62 -1.30 20.65
N TYR A 177 0.49 -1.04 19.35
CA TYR A 177 1.37 -0.16 18.60
C TYR A 177 1.33 1.28 19.14
N GLU A 178 0.14 1.83 19.37
CA GLU A 178 0.02 3.20 19.86
C GLU A 178 0.47 3.33 21.32
N ILE A 179 0.21 2.33 22.16
CA ILE A 179 0.74 2.31 23.52
C ILE A 179 2.27 2.33 23.48
N ALA A 180 2.90 1.47 22.67
CA ALA A 180 4.35 1.47 22.50
C ALA A 180 4.87 2.82 21.97
N ALA A 181 4.15 3.43 21.03
CA ALA A 181 4.47 4.75 20.48
C ALA A 181 4.41 5.85 21.55
N PHE A 182 3.33 5.89 22.33
CA PHE A 182 3.15 6.83 23.43
C PHE A 182 4.27 6.69 24.46
N LEU A 183 4.64 5.46 24.83
CA LEU A 183 5.72 5.21 25.78
C LEU A 183 7.05 5.75 25.24
N ALA A 184 7.34 5.54 23.95
CA ALA A 184 8.57 5.98 23.31
C ALA A 184 8.64 7.51 23.26
N ARG A 185 7.56 8.18 22.82
CA ARG A 185 7.46 9.65 22.78
C ARG A 185 7.60 10.29 24.16
N ASN A 186 7.29 9.54 25.22
CA ASN A 186 7.37 9.99 26.59
C ASN A 186 8.61 9.48 27.33
N ASN A 187 9.58 8.92 26.61
CA ASN A 187 10.86 8.43 27.14
C ASN A 187 10.69 7.39 28.27
N PHE A 188 9.61 6.60 28.23
CA PHE A 188 9.51 5.42 29.09
C PHE A 188 10.39 4.31 28.51
N ASN A 189 11.07 3.59 29.38
CA ASN A 189 12.08 2.61 28.99
C ASN A 189 11.92 1.25 29.68
N ALA A 190 10.79 1.06 30.37
CA ALA A 190 10.42 -0.21 30.99
C ALA A 190 8.90 -0.34 31.07
N VAL A 191 8.42 -1.58 30.99
CA VAL A 191 7.00 -1.92 31.19
C VAL A 191 6.95 -3.12 32.13
N ARG A 192 6.28 -2.96 33.27
CA ARG A 192 5.94 -4.07 34.15
C ARG A 192 4.62 -4.67 33.68
N LEU A 193 4.64 -5.96 33.34
CA LEU A 193 3.49 -6.75 32.93
C LEU A 193 3.16 -7.76 34.02
N PRO A 194 2.14 -7.50 34.86
CA PRO A 194 1.63 -8.51 35.79
C PRO A 194 1.01 -9.66 35.01
N VAL A 195 1.33 -10.90 35.37
CA VAL A 195 0.82 -12.11 34.70
C VAL A 195 0.24 -13.08 35.72
N SER A 196 -0.78 -13.84 35.30
CA SER A 196 -1.35 -14.91 36.13
C SER A 196 -0.56 -16.19 35.95
N VAL A 197 -0.20 -16.85 37.05
CA VAL A 197 0.45 -18.17 37.05
C VAL A 197 -0.42 -19.19 36.33
N GLU A 198 -1.73 -19.17 36.57
CA GLU A 198 -2.69 -20.07 35.94
C GLU A 198 -2.69 -19.91 34.42
N ASN A 199 -2.77 -18.66 33.93
CA ASN A 199 -2.73 -18.39 32.49
C ASN A 199 -1.40 -18.80 31.84
N VAL A 200 -0.28 -18.68 32.57
CA VAL A 200 1.05 -19.12 32.10
C VAL A 200 1.13 -20.64 32.02
N LEU A 201 0.62 -21.36 33.03
CA LEU A 201 0.69 -22.82 33.11
C LEU A 201 -0.27 -23.49 32.14
N ASP A 202 -1.50 -23.02 32.06
CA ASP A 202 -2.54 -23.61 31.21
C ASP A 202 -2.43 -23.11 29.75
N ASN A 203 -1.73 -21.99 29.54
CA ASN A 203 -1.53 -21.35 28.24
C ASN A 203 -2.86 -21.05 27.50
N ASN A 204 -3.95 -20.80 28.24
CA ASN A 204 -5.25 -20.56 27.66
C ASN A 204 -5.27 -19.26 26.81
N PRO A 205 -6.03 -19.22 25.70
CA PRO A 205 -6.18 -18.00 24.91
C PRO A 205 -6.82 -16.86 25.71
N PRO A 206 -6.52 -15.60 25.38
CA PRO A 206 -7.31 -14.45 25.84
C PRO A 206 -8.79 -14.62 25.54
N GLN A 207 -9.64 -14.05 26.40
CA GLN A 207 -11.09 -14.12 26.21
C GLN A 207 -11.49 -13.51 24.85
N LYS A 208 -12.40 -14.14 24.10
CA LYS A 208 -12.80 -13.64 22.78
C LYS A 208 -13.37 -12.21 22.86
N GLY A 209 -12.97 -11.36 21.90
CA GLY A 209 -13.48 -9.99 21.77
C GLY A 209 -12.75 -8.93 22.62
N VAL A 210 -11.81 -9.32 23.48
CA VAL A 210 -11.00 -8.38 24.28
C VAL A 210 -9.86 -7.73 23.49
N ILE A 211 -9.46 -8.34 22.37
CA ILE A 211 -8.49 -7.81 21.43
C ILE A 211 -9.24 -7.51 20.14
N ASN A 212 -9.21 -6.25 19.69
CA ASN A 212 -9.63 -5.94 18.34
C ASN A 212 -8.49 -6.29 17.37
N LEU A 213 -8.57 -7.49 16.78
CA LEU A 213 -7.57 -7.98 15.82
C LEU A 213 -7.57 -7.21 14.49
N SER A 214 -8.62 -6.43 14.19
CA SER A 214 -8.63 -5.57 12.99
C SER A 214 -7.71 -4.36 13.15
N SER A 215 -7.62 -3.80 14.37
CA SER A 215 -6.72 -2.69 14.73
C SER A 215 -5.43 -3.14 15.41
N ASN A 216 -5.32 -4.42 15.80
CA ASN A 216 -4.12 -5.04 16.36
C ASN A 216 -3.72 -6.28 15.55
N ARG A 217 -3.47 -6.10 14.25
CA ARG A 217 -3.29 -7.22 13.31
C ARG A 217 -2.04 -8.07 13.58
N ALA A 218 -1.01 -7.44 14.15
CA ALA A 218 0.24 -8.10 14.52
C ALA A 218 0.19 -8.87 15.86
N ILE A 219 -0.91 -8.79 16.62
CA ILE A 219 -1.05 -9.51 17.89
C ILE A 219 -1.57 -10.92 17.64
N ASN A 220 -0.87 -11.90 18.21
CA ASN A 220 -1.26 -13.30 18.12
C ASN A 220 -2.03 -13.71 19.39
N GLY A 221 -3.36 -13.71 19.30
CA GLY A 221 -4.26 -14.11 20.38
C GLY A 221 -4.56 -15.62 20.45
N THR A 222 -3.77 -16.50 19.82
CA THR A 222 -4.06 -17.95 19.79
C THR A 222 -3.92 -18.60 21.17
N ASP A 223 -2.90 -18.22 21.93
CA ASP A 223 -2.62 -18.74 23.27
C ASP A 223 -2.01 -17.63 24.15
N PHE A 224 -1.94 -17.83 25.47
CA PHE A 224 -1.40 -16.84 26.40
C PHE A 224 0.05 -16.44 26.07
N ILE A 225 0.93 -17.42 25.88
CA ILE A 225 2.36 -17.19 25.62
C ILE A 225 2.56 -16.50 24.27
N SER A 226 1.81 -16.89 23.24
CA SER A 226 1.84 -16.24 21.92
C SER A 226 1.41 -14.76 22.01
N THR A 227 0.39 -14.48 22.82
CA THR A 227 -0.09 -13.13 23.08
C THR A 227 0.99 -12.31 23.79
N LEU A 228 1.56 -12.85 24.87
CA LEU A 228 2.64 -12.22 25.62
C LEU A 228 3.86 -11.92 24.72
N GLN A 229 4.29 -12.89 23.92
CA GLN A 229 5.43 -12.72 23.00
C GLN A 229 5.17 -11.61 21.97
N THR A 230 3.98 -11.55 21.39
CA THR A 230 3.67 -10.50 20.40
C THR A 230 3.53 -9.12 21.02
N LEU A 231 3.05 -9.00 22.25
CA LEU A 231 3.06 -7.76 23.03
C LEU A 231 4.48 -7.30 23.38
N ILE A 232 5.36 -8.22 23.77
CA ILE A 232 6.76 -7.92 24.01
C ILE A 232 7.44 -7.41 22.73
N LYS A 233 7.19 -8.07 21.59
CA LYS A 233 7.67 -7.62 20.28
C LYS A 233 7.14 -6.24 19.91
N SER A 234 5.88 -5.91 20.23
CA SER A 234 5.34 -4.57 19.94
C SER A 234 6.05 -3.47 20.73
N LEU A 235 6.41 -3.74 21.98
CA LEU A 235 7.19 -2.81 22.82
C LEU A 235 8.63 -2.69 22.30
N ALA A 236 9.26 -3.80 21.92
CA ALA A 236 10.59 -3.81 21.32
C ALA A 236 10.64 -3.06 19.98
N TYR A 237 9.57 -3.13 19.19
CA TYR A 237 9.46 -2.48 17.89
C TYR A 237 9.55 -0.94 17.95
N ARG A 238 9.19 -0.33 19.10
CA ARG A 238 9.31 1.11 19.34
C ARG A 238 10.47 1.46 20.27
N ASP A 239 11.49 0.61 20.31
CA ASP A 239 12.72 0.80 21.08
C ASP A 239 12.52 0.97 22.60
N ILE A 240 11.35 0.58 23.16
CA ILE A 240 11.11 0.62 24.62
C ILE A 240 12.04 -0.35 25.35
N LEU A 241 12.32 -1.49 24.72
CA LEU A 241 13.11 -2.59 25.26
C LEU A 241 14.51 -2.67 24.64
N LYS A 242 14.96 -1.63 23.96
CA LYS A 242 16.24 -1.63 23.26
C LYS A 242 17.36 -1.22 24.21
N TRP A 243 18.35 -2.10 24.32
CA TRP A 243 19.62 -1.81 24.94
C TRP A 243 20.60 -1.25 23.91
N ASP A 244 21.16 -0.07 24.16
CA ASP A 244 22.29 0.47 23.40
C ASP A 244 23.46 0.73 24.37
N PRO A 245 24.62 0.06 24.23
CA PRO A 245 25.77 0.29 25.10
C PRO A 245 26.30 1.73 25.04
N LYS A 246 25.92 2.52 24.02
CA LYS A 246 26.26 3.95 23.88
C LYS A 246 25.16 4.89 24.36
N ALA A 247 23.91 4.45 24.41
CA ALA A 247 22.80 5.23 24.96
C ALA A 247 22.56 4.79 26.40
N ARG A 248 22.54 5.74 27.34
CA ARG A 248 22.32 5.46 28.77
C ARG A 248 20.85 5.09 29.09
N GLU A 249 20.12 4.47 28.17
CA GLU A 249 18.68 4.28 28.25
C GLU A 249 18.23 2.96 27.62
N GLY A 250 17.39 2.20 28.34
CA GLY A 250 16.53 1.15 27.77
C GLY A 250 16.71 -0.25 28.36
N ILE A 251 15.96 -0.60 29.43
CA ILE A 251 15.89 -1.94 30.05
C ILE A 251 14.63 -2.12 30.95
N PHE A 252 13.92 -3.25 30.79
CA PHE A 252 13.52 -4.30 31.78
C PHE A 252 12.11 -4.87 31.49
N LEU A 253 12.00 -6.21 31.35
CA LEU A 253 10.76 -6.96 31.53
C LEU A 253 10.93 -7.84 32.78
N GLY A 254 10.33 -7.39 33.88
CA GLY A 254 10.09 -8.22 35.05
C GLY A 254 8.64 -8.65 34.98
N TYR A 255 8.40 -9.95 34.84
CA TYR A 255 7.08 -10.51 35.12
C TYR A 255 7.10 -11.03 36.56
N GLU A 256 6.28 -10.42 37.42
CA GLU A 256 6.01 -10.96 38.74
C GLU A 256 4.69 -11.72 38.64
N ALA A 257 4.76 -13.02 38.88
CA ALA A 257 3.61 -13.87 39.14
C ALA A 257 3.23 -13.68 40.60
N TRP A 258 1.98 -13.27 40.85
CA TRP A 258 1.39 -13.23 42.19
C TRP A 258 0.63 -14.53 42.46
#